data_AF-A0A1A9N162-F1
#
_entry.id   AF-A0A1A9N162-F1
#
_cell.length_a   1.000
_cell.length_b   1.000
_cell.length_c   1.000
_cell.angle_alpha   90.00
_cell.angle_beta   90.00
_cell.angle_gamma   90.00
#
_symmetry.space_group_name_H-M   'P 1'
#
loop_
_entity.id
_entity.type
_entity.pdbx_description
1 polymer ?
#
loop_
_entity_poly.entity_id
_entity_poly.type
_entity_poly.pdbx_seq_one_letter_code
_entity_poly.pdbx_strand_id
1 'polypeptide(L)'
;MNNDNSNPVAVVTGASRGAGKGIALALGAAGATVYVTGRSQNEGDAPLPGTIHATALEIDALGGRGIAVACDHADDEQVRSLFERVESESGRLDILVNNATYLHDQLIQPGPFWEKSLDLVGILDVGLRSAYVASWYAAPLMARRRGGLIAFTSSFGSSCYMHGAAYGAQKAGVDKFAKDMAVDLRPYDVAVVSIWMGPLRTERTTRVWEAHPDLYKEFSLVAESPEFTGNVIHALYRDPNRMTQSGQVLIGAEAALAYGIADLDGKQPPSYRELLGGPAQAHPAIVA
;
A
#
# COMPACT_ATOMS: atom_id res chain seq x y z
N MET A 1 -21.01 13.40 -16.46
CA MET A 1 -19.55 13.29 -16.29
C MET A 1 -19.15 14.32 -15.24
N ASN A 2 -19.00 13.89 -13.98
CA ASN A 2 -18.53 14.79 -12.92
C ASN A 2 -17.03 14.94 -13.09
N ASN A 3 -16.61 15.94 -13.87
CA ASN A 3 -15.23 16.41 -13.90
C ASN A 3 -14.97 17.17 -12.60
N ASP A 4 -14.79 16.42 -11.52
CA ASP A 4 -14.39 16.99 -10.25
C ASP A 4 -12.88 17.30 -10.33
N ASN A 5 -12.58 18.54 -10.69
CA ASN A 5 -11.22 19.11 -10.73
C ASN A 5 -10.63 19.32 -9.32
N SER A 6 -11.26 18.81 -8.26
CA SER A 6 -10.68 18.81 -6.92
C SER A 6 -9.53 17.82 -6.79
N ASN A 7 -8.51 18.25 -6.05
CA ASN A 7 -7.40 17.40 -5.64
C ASN A 7 -7.94 16.22 -4.81
N PRO A 8 -7.42 14.99 -5.04
CA PRO A 8 -7.93 13.83 -4.33
C PRO A 8 -7.60 13.87 -2.85
N VAL A 9 -8.48 13.26 -2.06
CA VAL A 9 -8.27 12.99 -0.63
C VAL A 9 -7.86 11.52 -0.47
N ALA A 10 -6.67 11.30 0.09
CA ALA A 10 -6.08 9.99 0.27
C ALA A 10 -5.81 9.67 1.74
N VAL A 11 -5.97 8.41 2.12
CA VAL A 11 -5.46 7.85 3.39
C VAL A 11 -4.41 6.81 3.04
N VAL A 12 -3.20 6.95 3.60
CA VAL A 12 -2.13 5.95 3.45
C VAL A 12 -1.80 5.38 4.82
N THR A 13 -2.02 4.07 4.98
CA THR A 13 -1.77 3.40 6.25
C THR A 13 -0.28 3.07 6.42
N GLY A 14 0.31 3.40 7.57
CA GLY A 14 1.72 3.14 7.84
C GLY A 14 2.69 3.98 6.99
N ALA A 15 2.43 5.28 6.88
CA ALA A 15 3.14 6.21 5.99
C ALA A 15 4.24 7.06 6.67
N SER A 16 4.65 6.70 7.89
CA SER A 16 5.77 7.39 8.58
C SER A 16 7.14 7.17 7.94
N ARG A 17 7.30 6.10 7.14
CA ARG A 17 8.56 5.69 6.49
C ARG A 17 8.32 4.63 5.41
N GLY A 18 9.38 4.26 4.68
CA GLY A 18 9.38 3.15 3.73
C GLY A 18 8.37 3.30 2.58
N ALA A 19 7.79 2.18 2.14
CA ALA A 19 6.83 2.12 1.04
C ALA A 19 5.64 3.09 1.23
N GLY A 20 5.05 3.10 2.43
CA GLY A 20 3.91 3.97 2.73
C GLY A 20 4.26 5.45 2.63
N LYS A 21 5.46 5.84 3.09
CA LYS A 21 5.94 7.21 2.93
C LYS A 21 6.07 7.57 1.46
N GLY A 22 6.77 6.76 0.66
CA GLY A 22 6.93 7.02 -0.77
C GLY A 22 5.59 7.13 -1.51
N ILE A 23 4.66 6.22 -1.25
CA ILE A 23 3.32 6.29 -1.83
C ILE A 23 2.62 7.60 -1.44
N ALA A 24 2.71 8.02 -0.17
CA ALA A 24 2.13 9.26 0.30
C ALA A 24 2.77 10.50 -0.37
N LEU A 25 4.10 10.50 -0.54
CA LEU A 25 4.82 11.58 -1.23
C LEU A 25 4.44 11.69 -2.70
N ALA A 26 4.32 10.57 -3.41
CA ALA A 26 3.89 10.56 -4.81
C ALA A 26 2.46 11.11 -4.99
N LEU A 27 1.53 10.70 -4.11
CA LEU A 27 0.17 11.26 -4.10
C LEU A 27 0.18 12.76 -3.77
N GLY A 28 1.03 13.16 -2.81
CA GLY A 28 1.25 14.56 -2.44
C GLY A 28 1.77 15.42 -3.60
N ALA A 29 2.78 14.93 -4.32
CA ALA A 29 3.34 15.58 -5.50
C ALA A 29 2.33 15.76 -6.63
N ALA A 30 1.31 14.89 -6.68
CA ALA A 30 0.16 15.04 -7.59
C ALA A 30 -0.94 15.99 -7.04
N GLY A 31 -0.67 16.72 -5.96
CA GLY A 31 -1.54 17.73 -5.35
C GLY A 31 -2.53 17.17 -4.32
N ALA A 32 -2.49 15.88 -3.98
CA ALA A 32 -3.47 15.28 -3.08
C ALA A 32 -3.42 15.85 -1.65
N THR A 33 -4.57 15.83 -0.97
CA THR A 33 -4.59 15.86 0.50
C THR A 33 -4.38 14.45 1.00
N VAL A 34 -3.35 14.22 1.82
CA VAL A 34 -2.94 12.89 2.24
C VAL A 34 -2.92 12.79 3.76
N TYR A 35 -3.78 11.94 4.31
CA TYR A 35 -3.74 11.53 5.70
C TYR A 35 -2.64 10.48 5.88
N VAL A 36 -1.55 10.91 6.51
CA VAL A 36 -0.36 10.12 6.80
C VAL A 36 -0.55 9.47 8.16
N THR A 37 -0.77 8.16 8.20
CA THR A 37 -1.05 7.47 9.46
C THR A 37 0.08 6.56 9.92
N GLY A 38 0.24 6.45 11.23
CA GLY A 38 1.23 5.59 11.87
C GLY A 38 1.40 5.93 13.34
N ARG A 39 2.25 5.17 14.03
CA ARG A 39 2.46 5.31 15.48
C ARG A 39 3.56 6.30 15.85
N SER A 40 4.59 6.43 15.00
CA SER A 40 5.77 7.26 15.29
C SER A 40 5.46 8.74 15.04
N GLN A 41 5.41 9.50 16.13
CA GLN A 41 5.19 10.95 16.14
C GLN A 41 6.52 11.70 16.30
N ASN A 42 7.45 11.15 17.06
CA ASN A 42 8.77 11.71 17.32
C ASN A 42 9.87 10.79 16.80
N GLU A 43 11.02 11.37 16.45
CA GLU A 43 12.22 10.58 16.16
C GLU A 43 12.63 9.76 17.39
N GLY A 44 12.94 8.49 17.18
CA GLY A 44 13.23 7.52 18.25
C GLY A 44 12.02 6.70 18.73
N ASP A 45 10.78 7.05 18.35
CA ASP A 45 9.59 6.22 18.66
C ASP A 45 9.67 4.81 18.03
N ALA A 46 10.51 4.63 17.01
CA ALA A 46 10.79 3.34 16.39
C ALA A 46 12.29 3.21 16.05
N PRO A 47 12.81 1.98 15.86
CA PRO A 47 14.22 1.76 15.51
C PRO A 47 14.65 2.34 14.15
N LEU A 48 13.70 2.56 13.25
CA LEU A 48 13.90 3.17 11.92
C LEU A 48 13.45 4.64 11.97
N PRO A 49 14.17 5.56 11.30
CA PRO A 49 13.86 6.99 11.31
C PRO A 49 12.53 7.28 10.58
N GLY A 50 12.04 8.51 10.73
CA GLY A 50 10.85 9.02 10.05
C GLY A 50 9.63 9.04 10.97
N THR A 51 8.78 10.03 10.80
CA THR A 51 7.56 10.24 11.58
C THR A 51 6.41 10.64 10.67
N ILE A 52 5.18 10.51 11.18
CA ILE A 52 4.01 10.98 10.44
C ILE A 52 4.06 12.50 10.16
N HIS A 53 4.66 13.28 11.07
CA HIS A 53 4.77 14.73 10.92
C HIS A 53 5.82 15.12 9.88
N ALA A 54 6.97 14.44 9.87
CA ALA A 54 8.00 14.66 8.86
C ALA A 54 7.48 14.34 7.45
N THR A 55 6.83 13.19 7.27
CA THR A 55 6.21 12.86 5.97
C THR A 55 5.15 13.88 5.57
N ALA A 56 4.30 14.35 6.49
CA ALA A 56 3.28 15.35 6.17
C ALA A 56 3.91 16.68 5.68
N LEU A 57 4.99 17.13 6.31
CA LEU A 57 5.73 18.33 5.89
C LEU A 57 6.39 18.15 4.51
N GLU A 58 6.93 16.97 4.22
CA GLU A 58 7.48 16.66 2.90
C GLU A 58 6.38 16.67 1.81
N ILE A 59 5.16 16.21 2.13
CA ILE A 59 4.00 16.29 1.24
C ILE A 59 3.64 17.75 0.94
N ASP A 60 3.62 18.61 1.96
CA ASP A 60 3.36 20.04 1.78
C ASP A 60 4.42 20.69 0.86
N ALA A 61 5.69 20.32 1.03
CA ALA A 61 6.79 20.81 0.21
C ALA A 61 6.70 20.36 -1.27
N LEU A 62 6.01 19.24 -1.54
CA LEU A 62 5.77 18.72 -2.88
C LEU A 62 4.51 19.31 -3.55
N GLY A 63 3.79 20.21 -2.86
CA GLY A 63 2.59 20.88 -3.39
C GLY A 63 1.26 20.18 -3.07
N GLY A 64 1.30 19.12 -2.26
CA GLY A 64 0.11 18.50 -1.69
C GLY A 64 -0.28 19.12 -0.36
N ARG A 65 -1.14 18.42 0.38
CA ARG A 65 -1.45 18.74 1.79
C ARG A 65 -1.29 17.51 2.66
N GLY A 66 -0.27 17.48 3.51
CA GLY A 66 -0.04 16.40 4.46
C GLY A 66 -0.82 16.59 5.75
N ILE A 67 -1.52 15.55 6.21
CA ILE A 67 -2.21 15.55 7.50
C ILE A 67 -1.68 14.36 8.31
N ALA A 68 -0.84 14.64 9.30
CA ALA A 68 -0.36 13.63 10.23
C ALA A 68 -1.48 13.15 11.17
N VAL A 69 -1.67 11.83 11.25
CA VAL A 69 -2.61 11.21 12.20
C VAL A 69 -1.93 10.07 12.94
N ALA A 70 -1.78 10.22 14.27
CA ALA A 70 -1.36 9.12 15.12
C ALA A 70 -2.46 8.04 15.13
N CYS A 71 -2.12 6.84 14.69
CA CYS A 71 -3.05 5.72 14.62
C CYS A 71 -2.29 4.41 14.70
N ASP A 72 -2.64 3.59 15.70
CA ASP A 72 -2.30 2.18 15.73
C ASP A 72 -3.38 1.38 14.98
N HIS A 73 -2.99 0.79 13.86
CA HIS A 73 -3.89 0.00 13.01
C HIS A 73 -4.27 -1.36 13.62
N ALA A 74 -3.73 -1.73 14.79
CA ALA A 74 -4.22 -2.83 15.60
C ALA A 74 -5.46 -2.46 16.45
N ASP A 75 -5.74 -1.17 16.62
CA ASP A 75 -6.82 -0.65 17.45
C ASP A 75 -7.97 -0.12 16.57
N ASP A 76 -9.07 -0.87 16.52
CA ASP A 76 -10.23 -0.54 15.69
C ASP A 76 -10.86 0.82 16.05
N GLU A 77 -10.76 1.26 17.30
CA GLU A 77 -11.30 2.55 17.74
C GLU A 77 -10.49 3.71 17.16
N GLN A 78 -9.17 3.57 17.11
CA GLN A 78 -8.30 4.54 16.45
C GLN A 78 -8.50 4.57 14.94
N VAL A 79 -8.72 3.40 14.31
CA VAL A 79 -9.06 3.33 12.89
C VAL A 79 -10.43 3.99 12.63
N ARG A 80 -11.44 3.75 13.46
CA ARG A 80 -12.73 4.43 13.38
C ARG A 80 -12.56 5.95 13.45
N SER A 81 -11.88 6.43 14.50
CA SER A 81 -11.63 7.85 14.75
C SER A 81 -10.89 8.52 13.58
N LEU A 82 -9.97 7.82 12.92
CA LEU A 82 -9.31 8.28 11.71
C LEU A 82 -10.31 8.57 10.58
N PHE A 83 -11.21 7.64 10.25
CA PHE A 83 -12.14 7.83 9.15
C PHE A 83 -13.27 8.80 9.48
N GLU A 84 -13.70 8.88 10.74
CA GLU A 84 -14.60 9.95 11.22
C GLU A 84 -13.96 11.33 11.05
N ARG A 85 -12.66 11.45 11.33
CA ARG A 85 -11.90 12.68 11.10
C ARG A 85 -11.79 13.01 9.60
N VAL A 86 -11.51 12.03 8.75
CA VAL A 86 -11.48 12.22 7.28
C VAL A 86 -12.84 12.73 6.77
N GLU A 87 -13.94 12.16 7.24
CA GLU A 87 -15.28 12.61 6.92
C GLU A 87 -15.53 14.05 7.41
N SER A 88 -15.19 14.34 8.66
CA SER A 88 -15.39 15.66 9.27
C SER A 88 -14.56 16.77 8.59
N GLU A 89 -13.30 16.51 8.27
CA GLU A 89 -12.37 17.53 7.77
C GLU A 89 -12.46 17.68 6.24
N SER A 90 -12.63 16.57 5.51
CA SER A 90 -12.58 16.56 4.04
C SER A 90 -13.94 16.29 3.38
N GLY A 91 -14.92 15.72 4.10
CA GLY A 91 -16.23 15.35 3.56
C GLY A 91 -16.22 14.21 2.55
N ARG A 92 -15.05 13.61 2.27
CA ARG A 92 -14.85 12.59 1.24
C ARG A 92 -13.56 11.82 1.44
N LEU A 93 -13.49 10.66 0.80
CA LEU A 93 -12.29 9.86 0.64
C LEU A 93 -12.25 9.33 -0.79
N ASP A 94 -11.09 9.44 -1.45
CA ASP A 94 -10.94 9.11 -2.87
C ASP A 94 -9.99 7.94 -3.08
N ILE A 95 -8.93 7.86 -2.27
CA ILE A 95 -7.92 6.81 -2.33
C ILE A 95 -7.67 6.27 -0.92
N LEU A 96 -7.81 4.97 -0.72
CA LEU A 96 -7.29 4.27 0.45
C LEU A 96 -6.12 3.40 0.01
N VAL A 97 -4.96 3.58 0.63
CA VAL A 97 -3.82 2.67 0.46
C VAL A 97 -3.60 1.90 1.75
N ASN A 98 -3.92 0.60 1.70
CA ASN A 98 -3.65 -0.36 2.77
C ASN A 98 -2.20 -0.83 2.67
N ASN A 99 -1.32 -0.20 3.44
CA ASN A 99 0.12 -0.47 3.49
C ASN A 99 0.66 -0.84 4.89
N ALA A 100 -0.02 -0.42 5.97
CA ALA A 100 0.41 -0.71 7.33
C ALA A 100 0.63 -2.21 7.54
N THR A 101 1.80 -2.59 8.06
CA THR A 101 2.17 -3.99 8.27
C THR A 101 3.09 -4.13 9.48
N TYR A 102 2.88 -5.19 10.26
CA TYR A 102 3.78 -5.62 11.31
C TYR A 102 4.91 -6.47 10.73
N LEU A 103 6.16 -6.16 11.10
CA LEU A 103 7.34 -6.89 10.63
C LEU A 103 8.19 -7.28 11.85
N HIS A 104 8.20 -8.57 12.18
CA HIS A 104 9.08 -9.14 13.19
C HIS A 104 10.51 -9.30 12.63
N ASP A 105 11.53 -9.14 13.47
CA ASP A 105 12.94 -9.16 13.03
C ASP A 105 13.38 -10.52 12.46
N GLN A 106 12.73 -11.61 12.91
CA GLN A 106 12.98 -12.94 12.36
C GLN A 106 12.31 -13.19 11.00
N LEU A 107 11.55 -12.26 10.42
CA LEU A 107 10.78 -12.48 9.20
C LEU A 107 11.63 -13.04 8.06
N ILE A 108 12.80 -12.45 7.84
CA ILE A 108 13.74 -12.85 6.77
C ILE A 108 14.78 -13.88 7.21
N GLN A 109 14.77 -14.30 8.48
CA GLN A 109 15.69 -15.33 8.94
C GLN A 109 15.36 -16.69 8.29
N PRO A 110 16.39 -17.46 7.87
CA PRO A 110 16.20 -18.77 7.28
C PRO A 110 15.71 -19.78 8.33
N GLY A 111 15.18 -20.90 7.86
CA GLY A 111 14.71 -21.98 8.71
C GLY A 111 13.20 -22.22 8.58
N PRO A 112 12.72 -23.37 9.07
CA PRO A 112 11.31 -23.73 9.00
C PRO A 112 10.48 -22.86 9.95
N PHE A 113 9.21 -22.65 9.61
CA PHE A 113 8.35 -21.71 10.36
C PHE A 113 8.14 -22.13 11.82
N TRP A 114 8.18 -23.43 12.15
CA TRP A 114 7.99 -23.95 13.52
C TRP A 114 9.19 -23.72 14.45
N GLU A 115 10.33 -23.25 13.92
CA GLU A 115 11.51 -22.87 14.70
C GLU A 115 11.65 -21.36 14.89
N LYS A 116 10.76 -20.57 14.26
CA LYS A 116 10.75 -19.11 14.34
C LYS A 116 9.73 -18.65 15.39
N SER A 117 9.86 -17.40 15.84
CA SER A 117 8.94 -16.80 16.81
C SER A 117 7.49 -16.88 16.33
N LEU A 118 6.59 -17.28 17.23
CA LEU A 118 5.15 -17.25 16.97
C LEU A 118 4.63 -15.83 16.70
N ASP A 119 5.32 -14.80 17.18
CA ASP A 119 4.96 -13.39 16.97
C ASP A 119 4.95 -12.99 15.49
N LEU A 120 5.57 -13.79 14.60
CA LEU A 120 5.46 -13.61 13.15
C LEU A 120 4.02 -13.61 12.65
N VAL A 121 3.09 -14.27 13.37
CA VAL A 121 1.67 -14.27 13.04
C VAL A 121 1.03 -12.88 13.19
N GLY A 122 1.63 -11.97 13.95
CA GLY A 122 1.12 -10.60 14.15
C GLY A 122 1.01 -9.78 12.85
N ILE A 123 1.65 -10.23 11.76
CA ILE A 123 1.45 -9.65 10.42
C ILE A 123 0.03 -9.87 9.88
N LEU A 124 -0.68 -10.89 10.39
CA LEU A 124 -2.09 -11.11 10.10
C LEU A 124 -2.98 -10.12 10.86
N ASP A 125 -2.58 -9.66 12.05
CA ASP A 125 -3.30 -8.62 12.79
C ASP A 125 -3.09 -7.25 12.16
N VAL A 126 -1.83 -6.83 12.00
CA VAL A 126 -1.47 -5.59 11.30
C VAL A 126 -0.86 -5.95 9.95
N GLY A 127 -1.69 -5.88 8.90
CA GLY A 127 -1.30 -6.22 7.54
C GLY A 127 -2.38 -6.97 6.78
N LEU A 128 -3.20 -7.78 7.46
CA LEU A 128 -4.39 -8.42 6.88
C LEU A 128 -5.66 -7.90 7.56
N ARG A 129 -5.87 -8.20 8.85
CA ARG A 129 -7.06 -7.77 9.60
C ARG A 129 -7.20 -6.25 9.60
N SER A 130 -6.13 -5.52 9.92
CA SER A 130 -6.16 -4.06 9.90
C SER A 130 -6.55 -3.47 8.54
N ALA A 131 -6.15 -4.10 7.43
CA ALA A 131 -6.50 -3.68 6.08
C ALA A 131 -8.01 -3.89 5.79
N TYR A 132 -8.60 -4.98 6.32
CA TYR A 132 -10.04 -5.17 6.30
C TYR A 132 -10.77 -4.07 7.07
N VAL A 133 -10.35 -3.78 8.31
CA VAL A 133 -10.97 -2.77 9.17
C VAL A 133 -10.89 -1.37 8.56
N ALA A 134 -9.73 -0.98 8.02
CA ALA A 134 -9.60 0.30 7.33
C ALA A 134 -10.50 0.37 6.08
N SER A 135 -10.60 -0.71 5.32
CA SER A 135 -11.48 -0.78 4.14
C SER A 135 -12.95 -0.72 4.52
N TRP A 136 -13.34 -1.33 5.65
CA TRP A 136 -14.70 -1.29 6.20
C TRP A 136 -15.15 0.14 6.51
N TYR A 137 -14.30 0.96 7.13
CA TYR A 137 -14.62 2.35 7.42
C TYR A 137 -14.51 3.27 6.20
N ALA A 138 -13.61 2.98 5.27
CA ALA A 138 -13.46 3.74 4.02
C ALA A 138 -14.61 3.53 3.03
N ALA A 139 -15.08 2.28 2.89
CA ALA A 139 -16.03 1.88 1.87
C ALA A 139 -17.34 2.70 1.88
N PRO A 140 -18.01 2.95 3.03
CA PRO A 140 -19.21 3.79 3.07
C PRO A 140 -18.98 5.23 2.57
N LEU A 141 -17.82 5.83 2.86
CA LEU A 141 -17.47 7.18 2.41
C LEU A 141 -17.34 7.23 0.89
N MET A 142 -16.61 6.27 0.32
CA MET A 142 -16.42 6.16 -1.14
C MET A 142 -17.73 5.78 -1.85
N ALA A 143 -18.51 4.88 -1.27
CA ALA A 143 -19.76 4.39 -1.85
C ALA A 143 -20.84 5.48 -1.94
N ARG A 144 -20.97 6.33 -0.90
CA ARG A 144 -21.86 7.51 -0.94
C ARG A 144 -21.52 8.45 -2.08
N ARG A 145 -20.23 8.61 -2.37
CA ARG A 145 -19.74 9.46 -3.46
C ARG A 145 -19.88 8.82 -4.84
N ARG A 146 -20.01 7.49 -4.88
CA ARG A 146 -19.97 6.65 -6.07
C ARG A 146 -18.67 6.85 -6.86
N GLY A 147 -17.54 6.69 -6.18
CA GLY A 147 -16.22 6.84 -6.79
C GLY A 147 -15.10 6.66 -5.78
N GLY A 148 -14.02 5.99 -6.18
CA GLY A 148 -12.82 5.84 -5.37
C GLY A 148 -11.90 4.73 -5.85
N LEU A 149 -10.78 4.57 -5.15
CA LEU A 149 -9.83 3.48 -5.31
C LEU A 149 -9.37 2.97 -3.93
N ILE A 150 -9.50 1.67 -3.68
CA ILE A 150 -8.83 0.97 -2.58
C ILE A 150 -7.67 0.17 -3.17
N ALA A 151 -6.45 0.46 -2.74
CA ALA A 151 -5.24 -0.25 -3.16
C ALA A 151 -4.61 -0.97 -1.97
N PHE A 152 -4.32 -2.26 -2.14
CA PHE A 152 -3.54 -3.04 -1.17
C PHE A 152 -2.09 -3.16 -1.65
N THR A 153 -1.12 -2.89 -0.78
CA THR A 153 0.29 -3.18 -1.09
C THR A 153 0.57 -4.66 -0.82
N SER A 154 0.89 -5.39 -1.87
CA SER A 154 1.12 -6.83 -1.82
C SER A 154 2.48 -7.19 -2.45
N SER A 155 2.72 -8.48 -2.66
CA SER A 155 4.01 -9.02 -3.05
C SER A 155 3.84 -10.36 -3.76
N PHE A 156 4.81 -10.71 -4.58
CA PHE A 156 4.99 -12.04 -5.18
C PHE A 156 4.93 -13.18 -4.14
N GLY A 157 5.18 -12.90 -2.86
CA GLY A 157 5.02 -13.87 -1.78
C GLY A 157 3.59 -14.39 -1.58
N SER A 158 2.56 -13.83 -2.26
CA SER A 158 1.23 -14.45 -2.29
C SER A 158 1.15 -15.67 -3.21
N SER A 159 2.05 -15.79 -4.19
CA SER A 159 2.12 -16.93 -5.13
C SER A 159 3.31 -17.83 -4.90
N CYS A 160 4.47 -17.28 -4.57
CA CYS A 160 5.69 -18.05 -4.32
C CYS A 160 6.03 -18.11 -2.83
N TYR A 161 6.87 -19.07 -2.45
CA TYR A 161 7.39 -19.08 -1.08
C TYR A 161 8.27 -17.86 -0.83
N MET A 162 7.87 -17.02 0.12
CA MET A 162 8.63 -15.85 0.54
C MET A 162 8.38 -15.58 2.02
N HIS A 163 9.47 -15.49 2.80
CA HIS A 163 9.47 -15.08 4.22
C HIS A 163 8.58 -15.89 5.19
N GLY A 164 8.12 -17.07 4.79
CA GLY A 164 7.37 -18.00 5.62
C GLY A 164 5.84 -17.85 5.53
N ALA A 165 5.14 -18.78 6.19
CA ALA A 165 3.71 -19.00 6.00
C ALA A 165 2.84 -17.78 6.35
N ALA A 166 3.13 -17.08 7.45
CA ALA A 166 2.35 -15.92 7.87
C ALA A 166 2.42 -14.75 6.87
N TYR A 167 3.61 -14.51 6.28
CA TYR A 167 3.79 -13.48 5.25
C TYR A 167 3.00 -13.83 3.99
N GLY A 168 3.17 -15.04 3.47
CA GLY A 168 2.42 -15.49 2.29
C GLY A 168 0.90 -15.46 2.51
N ALA A 169 0.43 -15.88 3.69
CA ALA A 169 -0.98 -15.82 4.06
C ALA A 169 -1.52 -14.37 4.11
N GLN A 170 -0.74 -13.43 4.66
CA GLN A 170 -1.11 -12.00 4.62
C GLN A 170 -1.26 -11.52 3.16
N LYS A 171 -0.26 -11.78 2.31
CA LYS A 171 -0.25 -11.29 0.92
C LYS A 171 -1.35 -11.92 0.07
N ALA A 172 -1.55 -13.22 0.18
CA ALA A 172 -2.66 -13.91 -0.47
C ALA A 172 -4.03 -13.41 0.07
N GLY A 173 -4.12 -13.10 1.36
CA GLY A 173 -5.33 -12.57 1.97
C GLY A 173 -5.73 -11.18 1.44
N VAL A 174 -4.78 -10.25 1.30
CA VAL A 174 -5.07 -8.92 0.73
C VAL A 174 -5.34 -8.98 -0.78
N ASP A 175 -4.72 -9.91 -1.51
CA ASP A 175 -5.07 -10.20 -2.91
C ASP A 175 -6.53 -10.69 -3.02
N LYS A 176 -6.95 -11.54 -2.07
CA LYS A 176 -8.34 -12.01 -2.00
C LYS A 176 -9.31 -10.89 -1.62
N PHE A 177 -8.93 -9.99 -0.71
CA PHE A 177 -9.74 -8.80 -0.40
C PHE A 177 -9.93 -7.91 -1.63
N ALA A 178 -8.89 -7.69 -2.42
CA ALA A 178 -9.03 -6.90 -3.65
C ALA A 178 -10.11 -7.48 -4.56
N LYS A 179 -10.09 -8.80 -4.77
CA LYS A 179 -11.08 -9.52 -5.57
C LYS A 179 -12.49 -9.43 -4.99
N ASP A 180 -12.66 -9.74 -3.71
CA ASP A 180 -13.98 -9.89 -3.11
C ASP A 180 -14.65 -8.54 -2.86
N MET A 181 -13.90 -7.59 -2.30
CA MET A 181 -14.44 -6.24 -2.03
C MET A 181 -14.80 -5.53 -3.34
N ALA A 182 -14.11 -5.83 -4.46
CA ALA A 182 -14.50 -5.33 -5.78
C ALA A 182 -15.90 -5.78 -6.23
N VAL A 183 -16.37 -6.96 -5.79
CA VAL A 183 -17.72 -7.43 -6.10
C VAL A 183 -18.75 -6.52 -5.42
N ASP A 184 -18.58 -6.27 -4.12
CA ASP A 184 -19.48 -5.45 -3.31
C ASP A 184 -19.45 -3.97 -3.73
N LEU A 185 -18.28 -3.48 -4.12
CA LEU A 185 -18.04 -2.08 -4.43
C LEU A 185 -18.31 -1.68 -5.89
N ARG A 186 -18.45 -2.65 -6.80
CA ARG A 186 -18.72 -2.41 -8.23
C ARG A 186 -19.98 -1.54 -8.49
N PRO A 187 -21.13 -1.75 -7.82
CA PRO A 187 -22.32 -0.90 -7.99
C PRO A 187 -22.12 0.57 -7.59
N TYR A 188 -21.03 0.86 -6.88
CA TYR A 188 -20.69 2.19 -6.36
C TYR A 188 -19.48 2.82 -7.07
N ASP A 189 -19.00 2.27 -8.18
CA ASP A 189 -17.87 2.84 -8.95
C ASP A 189 -16.57 3.03 -8.13
N VAL A 190 -16.39 2.19 -7.09
CA VAL A 190 -15.17 2.14 -6.29
C VAL A 190 -14.33 0.97 -6.77
N ALA A 191 -13.15 1.29 -7.33
CA ALA A 191 -12.22 0.28 -7.80
C ALA A 191 -11.44 -0.30 -6.61
N VAL A 192 -11.13 -1.60 -6.66
CA VAL A 192 -10.29 -2.25 -5.66
C VAL A 192 -9.20 -3.04 -6.36
N VAL A 193 -7.95 -2.83 -5.99
CA VAL A 193 -6.79 -3.52 -6.60
C VAL A 193 -5.80 -3.95 -5.52
N SER A 194 -5.05 -5.02 -5.81
CA SER A 194 -3.83 -5.35 -5.08
C SER A 194 -2.63 -5.10 -5.98
N ILE A 195 -1.57 -4.49 -5.47
CA ILE A 195 -0.38 -4.14 -6.26
C ILE A 195 0.82 -4.86 -5.68
N TRP A 196 1.42 -5.76 -6.47
CA TRP A 196 2.69 -6.39 -6.17
C TRP A 196 3.82 -5.42 -6.52
N MET A 197 4.55 -5.02 -5.49
CA MET A 197 5.70 -4.12 -5.62
C MET A 197 6.97 -4.94 -5.89
N GLY A 198 7.94 -4.34 -6.57
CA GLY A 198 9.28 -4.89 -6.68
C GLY A 198 10.09 -4.70 -5.39
N PRO A 199 11.39 -5.05 -5.40
CA PRO A 199 12.31 -4.68 -4.34
C PRO A 199 12.34 -3.16 -4.19
N LEU A 200 12.10 -2.65 -2.98
CA LEU A 200 12.05 -1.20 -2.73
C LEU A 200 13.31 -0.71 -2.04
N ARG A 201 13.76 0.50 -2.40
CA ARG A 201 14.84 1.22 -1.70
C ARG A 201 14.26 2.00 -0.51
N THR A 202 14.10 1.31 0.62
CA THR A 202 13.58 1.87 1.89
C THR A 202 14.69 1.97 2.93
N GLU A 203 14.43 2.66 4.04
CA GLU A 203 15.36 2.75 5.16
C GLU A 203 15.69 1.36 5.73
N ARG A 204 14.71 0.44 5.75
CA ARG A 204 14.92 -0.94 6.21
C ARG A 204 15.81 -1.73 5.26
N THR A 205 15.51 -1.71 3.96
CA THR A 205 16.27 -2.49 2.96
C THR A 205 17.67 -1.94 2.77
N THR A 206 17.84 -0.62 2.81
CA THR A 206 19.16 0.03 2.73
C THR A 206 20.06 -0.43 3.89
N ARG A 207 19.56 -0.44 5.14
CA ARG A 207 20.32 -0.96 6.29
C ARG A 207 20.76 -2.42 6.11
N VAL A 208 19.90 -3.28 5.54
CA VAL A 208 20.24 -4.68 5.28
C VAL A 208 21.29 -4.81 4.17
N TRP A 209 21.17 -4.01 3.10
CA TRP A 209 22.14 -4.01 2.00
C TRP A 209 23.51 -3.50 2.45
N GLU A 210 23.55 -2.46 3.30
CA GLU A 210 24.79 -1.95 3.88
C GLU A 210 25.46 -2.97 4.82
N ALA A 211 24.68 -3.77 5.54
CA ALA A 211 25.21 -4.85 6.38
C ALA A 211 25.75 -6.05 5.57
N HIS A 212 25.24 -6.26 4.35
CA HIS A 212 25.56 -7.40 3.49
C HIS A 212 25.73 -7.01 2.00
N PRO A 213 26.71 -6.15 1.67
CA PRO A 213 26.80 -5.51 0.36
C PRO A 213 27.00 -6.49 -0.79
N ASP A 214 27.75 -7.57 -0.58
CA ASP A 214 28.06 -8.57 -1.62
C ASP A 214 26.84 -9.41 -2.01
N LEU A 215 25.86 -9.58 -1.12
CA LEU A 215 24.65 -10.39 -1.37
C LEU A 215 23.55 -9.62 -2.12
N TYR A 216 23.55 -8.29 -2.01
CA TYR A 216 22.43 -7.47 -2.48
C TYR A 216 22.80 -6.41 -3.53
N LYS A 217 24.05 -6.40 -4.00
CA LYS A 217 24.54 -5.43 -4.99
C LYS A 217 23.65 -5.36 -6.23
N GLU A 218 23.31 -6.49 -6.84
CA GLU A 218 22.47 -6.52 -8.04
C GLU A 218 21.03 -6.08 -7.76
N PHE A 219 20.45 -6.50 -6.63
CA PHE A 219 19.11 -6.08 -6.21
C PHE A 219 19.01 -4.57 -5.97
N SER A 220 20.05 -3.96 -5.41
CA SER A 220 20.07 -2.51 -5.13
C SER A 220 20.01 -1.65 -6.40
N LEU A 221 20.49 -2.17 -7.54
CA LEU A 221 20.54 -1.46 -8.82
C LEU A 221 19.20 -1.42 -9.55
N VAL A 222 18.35 -2.41 -9.29
CA VAL A 222 17.02 -2.58 -9.91
C VAL A 222 15.87 -2.28 -8.95
N ALA A 223 16.18 -1.86 -7.72
CA ALA A 223 15.18 -1.53 -6.73
C ALA A 223 14.40 -0.26 -7.09
N GLU A 224 13.09 -0.38 -6.96
CA GLU A 224 12.10 0.68 -7.14
C GLU A 224 12.27 1.78 -6.08
N SER A 225 12.05 3.03 -6.47
CA SER A 225 11.81 4.09 -5.49
C SER A 225 10.52 3.80 -4.71
N PRO A 226 10.46 4.16 -3.41
CA PRO A 226 9.23 4.07 -2.64
C PRO A 226 8.03 4.81 -3.28
N GLU A 227 8.29 5.88 -4.03
CA GLU A 227 7.30 6.73 -4.72
C GLU A 227 6.68 6.07 -5.95
N PHE A 228 7.41 5.16 -6.62
CA PHE A 228 6.99 4.54 -7.88
C PHE A 228 5.57 3.97 -7.83
N THR A 229 5.27 3.19 -6.80
CA THR A 229 3.92 2.60 -6.64
C THR A 229 2.85 3.65 -6.40
N GLY A 230 3.17 4.77 -5.73
CA GLY A 230 2.22 5.85 -5.54
C GLY A 230 1.87 6.56 -6.85
N ASN A 231 2.83 6.69 -7.78
CA ASN A 231 2.57 7.21 -9.13
C ASN A 231 1.62 6.27 -9.91
N VAL A 232 1.82 4.95 -9.80
CA VAL A 232 0.93 3.96 -10.42
C VAL A 232 -0.48 4.03 -9.82
N ILE A 233 -0.60 4.14 -8.49
CA ILE A 233 -1.90 4.29 -7.79
C ILE A 233 -2.60 5.59 -8.25
N HIS A 234 -1.88 6.70 -8.36
CA HIS A 234 -2.44 7.96 -8.83
C HIS A 234 -3.00 7.84 -10.26
N ALA A 235 -2.23 7.24 -11.17
CA ALA A 235 -2.66 7.04 -12.56
C ALA A 235 -3.87 6.10 -12.65
N LEU A 236 -3.87 4.98 -11.92
CA LEU A 236 -5.02 4.08 -11.80
C LEU A 236 -6.27 4.82 -11.32
N TYR A 237 -6.16 5.67 -10.30
CA TYR A 237 -7.30 6.42 -9.79
C TYR A 237 -7.84 7.44 -10.81
N ARG A 238 -6.96 8.08 -11.59
CA ARG A 238 -7.32 9.06 -12.63
C ARG A 238 -7.81 8.41 -13.92
N ASP A 239 -7.58 7.12 -14.13
CA ASP A 239 -8.04 6.39 -15.31
C ASP A 239 -9.58 6.31 -15.33
N PRO A 240 -10.25 6.86 -16.36
CA PRO A 240 -11.71 6.73 -16.51
C PRO A 240 -12.17 5.26 -16.65
N ASN A 241 -11.27 4.36 -17.05
CA ASN A 241 -11.50 2.93 -17.19
C ASN A 241 -10.98 2.11 -16.01
N ARG A 242 -10.63 2.73 -14.87
CA ARG A 242 -10.09 2.03 -13.69
C ARG A 242 -10.93 0.83 -13.22
N MET A 243 -12.25 0.87 -13.42
CA MET A 243 -13.14 -0.23 -13.04
C MET A 243 -12.87 -1.53 -13.82
N THR A 244 -12.20 -1.46 -14.98
CA THR A 244 -11.71 -2.65 -15.70
C THR A 244 -10.63 -3.41 -14.93
N GLN A 245 -9.89 -2.71 -14.05
CA GLN A 245 -8.88 -3.28 -13.17
C GLN A 245 -9.46 -3.68 -11.81
N SER A 246 -10.71 -3.34 -11.50
CA SER A 246 -11.30 -3.64 -10.19
C SER A 246 -11.43 -5.15 -9.98
N GLY A 247 -10.88 -5.62 -8.86
CA GLY A 247 -10.77 -7.03 -8.48
C GLY A 247 -9.49 -7.72 -8.96
N GLN A 248 -8.58 -6.99 -9.62
CA GLN A 248 -7.32 -7.54 -10.13
C GLN A 248 -6.18 -7.39 -9.13
N VAL A 249 -5.21 -8.30 -9.28
CA VAL A 249 -3.89 -8.22 -8.67
C VAL A 249 -2.91 -7.84 -9.77
N LEU A 250 -2.24 -6.70 -9.61
CA LEU A 250 -1.40 -6.06 -10.61
C LEU A 250 0.06 -6.16 -10.19
N ILE A 251 0.95 -6.47 -11.14
CA ILE A 251 2.38 -6.24 -10.94
C ILE A 251 2.64 -4.76 -11.22
N GLY A 252 3.15 -4.01 -10.23
CA GLY A 252 3.32 -2.56 -10.30
C GLY A 252 4.12 -2.12 -11.53
N ALA A 253 5.25 -2.79 -11.80
CA ALA A 253 6.07 -2.55 -12.98
C ALA A 253 5.34 -2.74 -14.32
N GLU A 254 4.44 -3.72 -14.42
CA GLU A 254 3.64 -3.97 -15.63
C GLU A 254 2.50 -2.95 -15.79
N ALA A 255 1.84 -2.61 -14.67
CA ALA A 255 0.81 -1.58 -14.67
C ALA A 255 1.39 -0.20 -15.04
N ALA A 256 2.59 0.11 -14.59
CA ALA A 256 3.29 1.35 -14.92
C ALA A 256 3.51 1.54 -16.43
N LEU A 257 3.84 0.45 -17.15
CA LEU A 257 4.00 0.48 -18.61
C LEU A 257 2.71 0.91 -19.33
N ALA A 258 1.55 0.45 -18.85
CA ALA A 258 0.26 0.81 -19.43
C ALA A 258 -0.04 2.32 -19.30
N TYR A 259 0.55 2.98 -18.31
CA TYR A 259 0.41 4.42 -18.05
C TYR A 259 1.62 5.25 -18.51
N GLY A 260 2.64 4.63 -19.12
CA GLY A 260 3.87 5.33 -19.51
C GLY A 260 4.69 5.87 -18.34
N ILE A 261 4.60 5.23 -17.17
CA ILE A 261 5.28 5.65 -15.94
C ILE A 261 6.64 4.94 -15.83
N ALA A 262 7.70 5.74 -15.76
CA ALA A 262 9.03 5.32 -15.33
C ALA A 262 9.24 5.65 -13.85
N ASP A 263 10.26 5.04 -13.23
CA ASP A 263 10.69 5.36 -11.88
C ASP A 263 11.37 6.74 -11.82
N LEU A 264 11.62 7.27 -10.61
CA LEU A 264 12.18 8.60 -10.38
C LEU A 264 13.55 8.82 -11.03
N ASP A 265 14.33 7.76 -11.24
CA ASP A 265 15.62 7.81 -11.92
C ASP A 265 15.52 7.66 -13.45
N GLY A 266 14.28 7.64 -13.98
CA GLY A 266 13.97 7.49 -15.39
C GLY A 266 14.05 6.05 -15.90
N LYS A 267 14.37 5.07 -15.05
CA LYS A 267 14.40 3.66 -15.45
C LYS A 267 13.02 3.05 -15.38
N GLN A 268 12.81 2.01 -16.19
CA GLN A 268 11.64 1.15 -16.05
C GLN A 268 11.97 0.01 -15.09
N PRO A 269 11.24 -0.14 -13.96
CA PRO A 269 11.39 -1.31 -13.11
C PRO A 269 11.04 -2.59 -13.87
N PRO A 270 11.80 -3.69 -13.67
CA PRO A 270 11.52 -4.95 -14.35
C PRO A 270 10.28 -5.64 -13.75
N SER A 271 9.57 -6.43 -14.56
CA SER A 271 8.62 -7.41 -14.03
C SER A 271 9.36 -8.64 -13.53
N TYR A 272 9.00 -9.12 -12.34
CA TYR A 272 9.51 -10.38 -11.78
C TYR A 272 8.59 -11.58 -12.06
N ARG A 273 7.61 -11.44 -12.95
CA ARG A 273 6.65 -12.49 -13.30
C ARG A 273 7.31 -13.82 -13.69
N GLU A 274 8.33 -13.77 -14.55
CA GLU A 274 9.03 -14.97 -15.02
C GLU A 274 9.80 -15.68 -13.90
N LEU A 275 10.34 -14.92 -12.95
CA LEU A 275 11.17 -15.46 -11.86
C LEU A 275 10.34 -15.94 -10.66
N LEU A 276 9.31 -15.19 -10.28
CA LEU A 276 8.56 -15.36 -9.03
C LEU A 276 7.10 -15.79 -9.25
N GLY A 277 6.68 -15.92 -10.51
CA GLY A 277 5.31 -16.22 -10.88
C GLY A 277 4.45 -14.97 -11.05
N GLY A 278 3.29 -15.17 -11.68
CA GLY A 278 2.29 -14.12 -11.87
C GLY A 278 1.09 -14.26 -10.93
N PRO A 279 0.26 -13.22 -10.80
CA PRO A 279 -0.94 -13.29 -10.00
C PRO A 279 -1.92 -14.34 -10.50
N ALA A 280 -2.55 -15.04 -9.56
CA ALA A 280 -3.60 -16.00 -9.88
C ALA A 280 -4.80 -15.29 -10.50
N GLN A 281 -5.36 -15.85 -11.57
CA GLN A 281 -6.58 -15.32 -12.17
C GLN A 281 -7.78 -15.57 -11.25
N ALA A 282 -8.55 -14.52 -11.01
CA ALA A 282 -9.78 -14.58 -10.27
C ALA A 282 -10.80 -15.49 -10.97
N HIS A 283 -11.18 -16.62 -10.35
CA HIS A 283 -12.33 -17.39 -10.81
C HIS A 283 -13.61 -16.53 -10.84
N PRO A 284 -14.42 -16.54 -11.92
CA PRO A 284 -15.55 -15.62 -12.10
C PRO A 284 -16.80 -15.98 -11.29
N ALA A 285 -16.89 -17.20 -10.74
CA ALA A 285 -18.04 -17.61 -9.94
C ALA A 285 -18.19 -16.77 -8.67
N ILE A 286 -19.43 -16.36 -8.40
CA ILE A 286 -19.87 -15.68 -7.19
C ILE A 286 -20.89 -16.61 -6.52
N VAL A 287 -20.62 -16.99 -5.27
CA VAL A 287 -21.57 -17.75 -4.45
C VAL A 287 -22.40 -16.74 -3.68
N ALA A 288 -23.70 -16.68 -3.98
CA ALA A 288 -24.68 -15.78 -3.38
C ALA A 288 -25.51 -16.52 -2.31
#